data_AF-A0A814BGY0-F1
#
_entry.id   AF-A0A814BGY0-F1
#
_cell.length_a   1.000
_cell.length_b   1.000
_cell.length_c   1.000
_cell.angle_alpha   90.00
_cell.angle_beta   90.00
_cell.angle_gamma   90.00
#
_symmetry.space_group_name_H-M   'P 1'
#
loop_
_entity.id
_entity.type
_entity.pdbx_description
1 polymer ?
#
loop_
_entity_poly.entity_id
_entity_poly.type
_entity_poly.pdbx_seq_one_letter_code
_entity_poly.pdbx_strand_id
1 'polypeptide(L)'
;MGDARSERQSSIYSPPFYSSPTGYKMRLRLYLFDDGNARRTHMSLFFVLMRSVNDAILKFPFNYKVSFCLYDQTGEEKHVIDSFRPDIKSNSFQRPRSDMNIASGIPKFISLSTLEEENSRYVRDDTMFIKAMIDMDKTLLSYVFSQNLSRPIDVQETMFKKEWEKRQGAGNETIAEQQSC
;
A
#
# COMPACT_ATOMS: atom_id res chain seq x y z
N MET A 1 34.93 -32.79 11.43
CA MET A 1 34.87 -31.32 11.57
C MET A 1 34.60 -30.78 10.16
N GLY A 2 33.47 -30.23 9.77
CA GLY A 2 32.30 -29.76 10.48
C GLY A 2 31.81 -28.45 9.82
N ASP A 3 31.60 -28.43 8.50
CA ASP A 3 31.16 -27.22 7.78
C ASP A 3 29.66 -27.29 7.51
N ALA A 4 28.88 -26.88 8.51
CA ALA A 4 27.47 -26.59 8.36
C ALA A 4 27.30 -25.30 7.53
N ARG A 5 26.99 -25.45 6.25
CA ARG A 5 26.56 -24.34 5.40
C ARG A 5 25.22 -23.83 5.93
N SER A 6 25.27 -22.67 6.58
CA SER A 6 24.11 -21.84 6.93
C SER A 6 23.22 -21.71 5.68
N GLU A 7 22.03 -22.32 5.71
CA GLU A 7 20.99 -22.12 4.70
C GLU A 7 20.59 -20.64 4.77
N ARG A 8 21.12 -19.82 3.86
CA ARG A 8 20.78 -18.39 3.77
C ARG A 8 19.25 -18.25 3.59
N GLN A 9 18.58 -17.76 4.63
CA GLN A 9 17.19 -17.32 4.67
C GLN A 9 16.84 -16.47 3.42
N SER A 10 16.33 -17.07 2.34
CA SER A 10 16.09 -16.40 1.06
C SER A 10 14.69 -15.80 1.02
N SER A 11 14.47 -14.71 1.77
CA SER A 11 13.24 -13.93 1.61
C SER A 11 13.20 -13.28 0.22
N ILE A 12 12.05 -13.31 -0.43
CA ILE A 12 11.86 -12.73 -1.77
C ILE A 12 11.23 -11.35 -1.62
N TYR A 13 11.68 -10.38 -2.42
CA TYR A 13 11.08 -9.05 -2.47
C TYR A 13 10.32 -8.86 -3.78
N SER A 14 9.15 -8.24 -3.71
CA SER A 14 8.49 -7.73 -4.91
C SER A 14 9.25 -6.52 -5.46
N PRO A 15 9.05 -6.20 -6.75
CA PRO A 15 9.32 -4.85 -7.25
C PRO A 15 8.61 -3.80 -6.38
N PRO A 16 9.19 -2.59 -6.22
CA PRO A 16 8.50 -1.49 -5.58
C PRO A 16 7.25 -1.09 -6.37
N PHE A 17 6.20 -0.73 -5.65
CA PHE A 17 4.97 -0.17 -6.21
C PHE A 17 4.56 1.07 -5.41
N TYR A 18 3.65 1.87 -5.99
CA TYR A 18 3.27 3.16 -5.46
C TYR A 18 1.77 3.24 -5.20
N SER A 19 1.38 4.02 -4.19
CA SER A 19 -0.03 4.27 -3.91
C SER A 19 -0.66 5.25 -4.92
N SER A 20 0.15 6.14 -5.49
CA SER A 20 -0.17 7.06 -6.60
C SER A 20 1.16 7.58 -7.21
N PRO A 21 1.16 8.31 -8.33
CA PRO A 21 2.40 8.87 -8.91
C PRO A 21 3.23 9.71 -7.93
N THR A 22 2.56 10.40 -6.99
CA THR A 22 3.18 11.20 -5.93
C THR A 22 3.04 10.59 -4.54
N GLY A 23 2.62 9.32 -4.48
CA GLY A 23 2.22 8.63 -3.25
C GLY A 23 3.34 7.91 -2.51
N TYR A 24 2.92 7.06 -1.56
CA TYR A 24 3.82 6.21 -0.79
C TYR A 24 4.51 5.19 -1.70
N LYS A 25 5.81 4.99 -1.50
CA LYS A 25 6.58 3.91 -2.12
C LYS A 25 6.58 2.70 -1.20
N MET A 26 6.23 1.54 -1.73
CA MET A 26 5.99 0.33 -0.94
C MET A 26 6.55 -0.89 -1.68
N ARG A 27 6.78 -1.99 -0.95
CA ARG A 27 7.04 -3.30 -1.55
C ARG A 27 6.58 -4.42 -0.62
N LEU A 28 6.53 -5.64 -1.14
CA LEU A 28 6.25 -6.84 -0.36
C LEU A 28 7.54 -7.61 -0.08
N ARG A 29 7.56 -8.29 1.06
CA ARG A 29 8.58 -9.26 1.43
C ARG A 29 7.91 -10.57 1.77
N LEU A 30 8.29 -11.61 1.06
CA LEU A 30 7.75 -12.96 1.20
C LEU A 30 8.80 -13.87 1.83
N TYR A 31 8.37 -14.69 2.78
CA TYR A 31 9.15 -15.81 3.30
C TYR A 31 8.40 -17.10 2.98
N LEU A 32 8.99 -17.88 2.08
CA LEU A 32 8.49 -19.21 1.72
C LEU A 32 8.79 -20.23 2.82
N PHE A 33 9.99 -20.14 3.40
CA PHE A 33 10.46 -21.05 4.44
C PHE A 33 11.06 -20.19 5.56
N ASP A 34 10.48 -20.25 6.75
CA ASP A 34 11.06 -19.59 7.91
C ASP A 34 12.24 -20.46 8.42
N ASP A 35 13.44 -19.90 8.44
CA ASP A 35 14.67 -20.59 8.86
C ASP A 35 15.06 -20.13 10.27
N GLY A 36 14.56 -20.82 11.28
CA GLY A 36 14.90 -20.50 12.66
C GLY A 36 14.16 -21.34 13.66
N ASN A 37 14.42 -22.64 13.70
CA ASN A 37 13.93 -23.59 14.73
C ASN A 37 12.40 -23.65 14.94
N ALA A 38 11.64 -22.86 14.19
CA ALA A 38 10.20 -22.79 14.14
C ALA A 38 9.75 -23.61 12.94
N ARG A 39 8.86 -24.57 13.19
CA ARG A 39 8.35 -25.52 12.20
C ARG A 39 7.93 -24.77 10.92
N ARG A 40 8.54 -25.14 9.78
CA ARG A 40 8.16 -24.76 8.40
C ARG A 40 6.68 -25.08 8.17
N THR A 41 5.80 -24.23 8.67
CA THR A 41 4.36 -24.53 8.74
C THR A 41 3.55 -23.57 7.90
N HIS A 42 4.02 -22.33 7.75
CA HIS A 42 3.30 -21.28 7.05
C HIS A 42 4.26 -20.46 6.18
N MET A 43 3.72 -19.97 5.08
CA MET A 43 4.29 -18.88 4.30
C MET A 43 3.92 -17.56 4.98
N SER A 44 4.90 -16.66 5.10
CA SER A 44 4.73 -15.36 5.76
C SER A 44 4.81 -14.23 4.73
N LEU A 45 3.90 -13.27 4.82
CA LEU A 45 3.83 -12.15 3.89
C LEU A 45 3.87 -10.82 4.64
N PHE A 46 4.83 -9.97 4.27
CA PHE A 46 5.06 -8.69 4.91
C PHE A 46 5.00 -7.52 3.94
N PHE A 47 4.50 -6.41 4.45
CA PHE A 47 4.50 -5.11 3.83
C PHE A 47 5.73 -4.32 4.28
N VAL A 48 6.34 -3.60 3.35
CA VAL A 48 7.50 -2.74 3.59
C VAL A 48 7.20 -1.35 3.06
N LEU A 49 7.19 -0.37 3.97
CA LEU A 49 7.17 1.04 3.61
C LEU A 49 8.59 1.48 3.24
N MET A 50 8.73 2.11 2.07
CA MET A 50 10.02 2.53 1.52
C MET A 50 10.10 4.06 1.46
N ARG A 51 11.33 4.57 1.50
CA ARG A 51 11.59 6.00 1.29
C ARG A 51 11.26 6.43 -0.13
N SER A 52 10.53 7.52 -0.27
CA SER A 52 10.18 8.16 -1.54
C SER A 52 10.65 9.63 -1.57
N VAL A 53 10.82 10.18 -2.77
CA VAL A 53 11.10 11.61 -2.96
C VAL A 53 9.94 12.49 -2.47
N ASN A 54 8.72 11.95 -2.47
CA ASN A 54 7.51 12.64 -2.09
C ASN A 54 7.15 12.51 -0.59
N ASP A 55 7.99 11.87 0.22
CA ASP A 55 7.69 11.65 1.65
C ASP A 55 7.46 12.95 2.45
N ALA A 56 7.92 14.10 1.94
CA ALA A 56 7.70 15.40 2.57
C ALA A 56 6.24 15.89 2.51
N ILE A 57 5.46 15.44 1.50
CA ILE A 57 4.06 15.87 1.30
C ILE A 57 3.04 14.82 1.75
N LEU A 58 3.51 13.66 2.21
CA LEU A 58 2.67 12.54 2.65
C LEU A 58 2.40 12.59 4.16
N LYS A 59 1.26 12.04 4.58
CA LYS A 59 0.90 11.95 5.99
C LYS A 59 1.65 10.79 6.66
N PHE A 60 2.20 11.03 7.85
CA PHE A 60 2.80 9.99 8.68
C PHE A 60 2.30 10.11 10.12
N PRO A 61 2.22 8.99 10.86
CA PRO A 61 2.54 7.62 10.44
C PRO A 61 1.55 7.05 9.42
N PHE A 62 2.02 6.11 8.59
CA PHE A 62 1.18 5.40 7.63
C PHE A 62 0.10 4.62 8.38
N ASN A 63 -1.17 4.93 8.14
CA ASN A 63 -2.31 4.41 8.89
C ASN A 63 -3.46 3.95 7.97
N TYR A 64 -3.11 3.31 6.87
CA TYR A 64 -4.09 2.76 5.92
C TYR A 64 -4.15 1.25 6.07
N LYS A 65 -5.35 0.66 6.04
CA LYS A 65 -5.52 -0.80 6.14
C LYS A 65 -4.84 -1.46 4.94
N VAL A 66 -4.01 -2.46 5.21
CA VAL A 66 -3.33 -3.24 4.17
C VAL A 66 -3.96 -4.63 4.14
N SER A 67 -4.41 -5.04 2.96
CA SER A 67 -4.97 -6.36 2.70
C SER A 67 -4.11 -7.10 1.69
N PHE A 68 -3.76 -8.34 2.00
CA PHE A 68 -3.13 -9.26 1.08
C PHE A 68 -4.14 -10.24 0.53
N CYS A 69 -3.95 -10.64 -0.72
CA CYS A 69 -4.75 -11.63 -1.41
C CYS A 69 -3.81 -12.59 -2.13
N LEU A 70 -3.92 -13.88 -1.83
CA LEU A 70 -3.35 -14.96 -2.63
C LEU A 70 -4.46 -15.51 -3.52
N TYR A 71 -4.23 -15.47 -4.82
CA TYR A 71 -5.23 -15.87 -5.80
C TYR A 71 -5.40 -17.38 -5.86
N ASP A 72 -6.66 -17.80 -5.93
CA ASP A 72 -7.08 -19.13 -6.35
C ASP A 72 -7.08 -19.14 -7.88
N GLN A 73 -6.34 -20.09 -8.46
CA GLN A 73 -6.12 -20.26 -9.89
C GLN A 73 -7.05 -21.31 -10.52
N THR A 74 -7.99 -21.90 -9.76
CA THR A 74 -8.95 -22.92 -10.24
C THR A 74 -10.22 -22.34 -10.85
N GLY A 75 -10.44 -21.03 -10.71
CA GLY A 75 -11.68 -20.36 -11.12
C GLY A 75 -12.81 -20.44 -10.09
N GLU A 76 -12.62 -21.12 -8.95
CA GLU A 76 -13.60 -21.16 -7.86
C GLU A 76 -13.64 -19.88 -7.00
N GLU A 77 -12.75 -18.92 -7.27
CA GLU A 77 -12.62 -17.64 -6.58
C GLU A 77 -12.40 -17.73 -5.05
N LYS A 78 -11.91 -18.87 -4.54
CA LYS A 78 -11.63 -19.06 -3.10
C LYS A 78 -10.26 -18.52 -2.71
N HIS A 79 -10.08 -17.22 -2.91
CA HIS A 79 -8.84 -16.52 -2.59
C HIS A 79 -8.57 -16.49 -1.08
N VAL A 80 -7.30 -16.58 -0.68
CA VAL A 80 -6.91 -16.32 0.72
C VAL A 80 -6.68 -14.83 0.89
N ILE A 81 -7.54 -14.20 1.69
CA ILE A 81 -7.47 -12.77 1.96
C ILE A 81 -7.28 -12.59 3.46
N ASP A 82 -6.23 -11.85 3.82
CA ASP A 82 -6.00 -11.45 5.20
C ASP A 82 -5.49 -10.00 5.22
N SER A 83 -5.77 -9.28 6.30
CA SER A 83 -5.53 -7.85 6.39
C SER A 83 -5.09 -7.44 7.78
N PHE A 84 -4.27 -6.40 7.84
CA PHE A 84 -3.88 -5.80 9.10
C PHE A 84 -4.04 -4.28 9.03
N ARG A 85 -4.26 -3.68 10.20
CA ARG A 85 -4.16 -2.23 10.37
C ARG A 85 -2.78 -1.89 10.93
N PRO A 86 -2.03 -0.98 10.30
CA PRO A 86 -0.75 -0.49 10.83
C PRO A 86 -0.85 -0.05 12.30
N ASP A 87 0.11 -0.48 13.12
CA ASP A 87 0.29 0.09 14.45
C ASP A 87 1.06 1.42 14.34
N ILE A 88 0.37 2.53 14.56
CA ILE A 88 0.94 3.88 14.47
C ILE A 88 2.09 4.14 15.44
N LYS A 89 2.28 3.29 16.47
CA LYS A 89 3.41 3.38 17.40
C LYS A 89 4.64 2.63 16.88
N SER A 90 4.47 1.72 15.93
CA SER A 90 5.57 0.93 15.37
C SER A 90 6.45 1.76 14.45
N ASN A 91 7.76 1.51 14.53
CA ASN A 91 8.76 2.08 13.62
C ASN A 91 8.56 1.65 12.16
N SER A 92 7.83 0.56 11.91
CA SER A 92 7.50 0.07 10.56
C SER A 92 6.71 1.09 9.73
N PHE A 93 5.91 1.94 10.36
CA PHE A 93 4.98 2.84 9.69
C PHE A 93 5.28 4.32 9.90
N GLN A 94 6.38 4.64 10.58
CA GLN A 94 6.88 6.01 10.68
C GLN A 94 7.43 6.48 9.33
N ARG A 95 7.64 7.80 9.20
CA ARG A 95 8.32 8.37 8.04
C ARG A 95 9.68 7.69 7.83
N PRO A 96 9.95 7.08 6.67
CA PRO A 96 11.21 6.39 6.41
C PRO A 96 12.43 7.29 6.56
N ARG A 97 13.40 6.82 7.36
CA ARG A 97 14.71 7.47 7.52
C ARG A 97 15.80 6.77 6.70
N SER A 98 15.65 5.46 6.50
CA SER A 98 16.42 4.59 5.61
C SER A 98 15.61 4.26 4.36
N ASP A 99 16.23 3.59 3.37
CA ASP A 99 15.56 3.16 2.14
C ASP A 99 14.30 2.32 2.41
N MET A 100 14.30 1.59 3.52
CA MET A 100 13.20 0.74 3.96
C MET A 100 13.02 0.82 5.47
N ASN A 101 11.76 0.78 5.89
CA ASN A 101 11.41 0.50 7.27
C ASN A 101 11.42 -1.01 7.56
N ILE A 102 11.30 -1.34 8.85
CA ILE A 102 11.13 -2.72 9.31
C ILE A 102 9.83 -3.28 8.72
N ALA A 103 9.91 -4.46 8.11
CA ALA A 103 8.76 -5.13 7.52
C ALA A 103 7.70 -5.48 8.57
N SER A 104 6.42 -5.32 8.24
CA SER A 104 5.29 -5.65 9.10
C SER A 104 4.17 -6.28 8.28
N GLY A 105 3.50 -7.30 8.82
CA GLY A 105 2.52 -8.08 8.07
C GLY A 105 2.08 -9.32 8.83
N ILE A 106 1.90 -10.43 8.12
CA ILE A 106 1.17 -11.61 8.57
C ILE A 106 2.11 -12.82 8.59
N PRO A 107 2.64 -13.21 9.77
CA PRO A 107 3.58 -14.32 9.89
C PRO A 107 2.99 -15.71 9.61
N LYS A 108 1.67 -15.85 9.60
CA LYS A 108 0.98 -17.13 9.33
C LYS A 108 -0.08 -16.91 8.27
N PHE A 109 0.33 -16.44 7.09
CA PHE A 109 -0.61 -16.04 6.04
C PHE A 109 -1.32 -17.24 5.40
N ILE A 110 -0.59 -18.31 5.09
CA ILE A 110 -1.15 -19.58 4.61
C ILE A 110 -0.25 -20.74 5.03
N SER A 111 -0.84 -21.89 5.35
CA SER A 111 -0.09 -23.11 5.66
C SER A 111 0.64 -23.66 4.44
N LEU A 112 1.89 -24.07 4.63
CA LEU A 112 2.68 -24.72 3.58
C LEU A 112 2.03 -26.03 3.12
N SER A 113 1.43 -26.78 4.04
CA SER A 113 0.69 -28.01 3.69
C SER A 113 -0.45 -27.78 2.69
N THR A 114 -1.03 -26.59 2.66
CA THR A 114 -2.09 -26.21 1.71
C THR A 114 -1.51 -25.73 0.38
N LEU A 115 -0.32 -25.11 0.41
CA LEU A 115 0.38 -24.69 -0.81
C LEU A 115 0.98 -25.89 -1.55
N GLU A 116 1.45 -26.91 -0.84
CA GLU A 116 2.15 -28.10 -1.34
C GLU A 116 1.22 -29.24 -1.76
N GLU A 117 -0.11 -29.05 -1.72
CA GLU A 117 -1.06 -30.06 -2.21
C GLU A 117 -0.81 -30.38 -3.69
N GLU A 118 -0.90 -31.67 -4.07
CA GLU A 118 -0.60 -32.17 -5.42
C GLU A 118 -1.44 -31.50 -6.54
N ASN A 119 -2.59 -30.92 -6.16
CA ASN A 119 -3.42 -30.06 -7.01
C ASN A 119 -3.73 -28.74 -6.30
N SER A 120 -2.67 -28.07 -5.82
CA SER A 120 -2.77 -26.80 -5.13
C SER A 120 -3.55 -25.79 -5.95
N ARG A 121 -4.62 -25.25 -5.36
CA ARG A 121 -5.42 -24.19 -5.98
C ARG A 121 -4.66 -22.87 -6.10
N TYR A 122 -3.61 -22.69 -5.29
CA TYR A 122 -2.86 -21.44 -5.20
C TYR A 122 -1.54 -21.46 -5.97
N VAL A 123 -0.99 -22.65 -6.23
CA VAL A 123 0.26 -22.86 -6.99
C VAL A 123 -0.03 -23.72 -8.21
N ARG A 124 0.14 -23.15 -9.40
CA ARG A 124 0.00 -23.85 -10.68
C ARG A 124 1.16 -23.43 -11.57
N ASP A 125 1.71 -24.38 -12.33
CA ASP A 125 2.86 -24.14 -13.22
C ASP A 125 4.02 -23.43 -12.48
N ASP A 126 4.33 -23.90 -11.27
CA ASP A 126 5.35 -23.35 -10.36
C ASP A 126 5.17 -21.83 -10.07
N THR A 127 3.93 -21.34 -10.20
CA THR A 127 3.61 -19.92 -10.10
C THR A 127 2.47 -19.68 -9.12
N MET A 128 2.56 -18.59 -8.36
CA MET A 128 1.50 -18.07 -7.50
C MET A 128 1.33 -16.56 -7.71
N PHE A 129 0.13 -16.05 -7.47
CA PHE A 129 -0.17 -14.63 -7.65
C PHE A 129 -0.60 -14.01 -6.32
N ILE A 130 0.12 -12.96 -5.93
CA ILE A 130 -0.14 -12.22 -4.69
C ILE A 130 -0.49 -10.78 -5.05
N LYS A 131 -1.56 -10.26 -4.46
CA LYS A 131 -1.98 -8.86 -4.56
C LYS A 131 -1.99 -8.22 -3.19
N ALA A 132 -1.44 -7.00 -3.12
CA ALA A 132 -1.60 -6.12 -1.98
C ALA A 132 -2.57 -4.99 -2.34
N MET A 133 -3.46 -4.67 -1.40
CA MET A 133 -4.45 -3.60 -1.51
C MET A 133 -4.31 -2.68 -0.31
N ILE A 134 -4.26 -1.39 -0.56
CA ILE A 134 -4.17 -0.37 0.49
C ILE A 134 -5.48 0.42 0.46
N ASP A 135 -6.22 0.36 1.56
CA ASP A 135 -7.47 1.08 1.74
C ASP A 135 -7.17 2.52 2.11
N MET A 136 -7.00 3.35 1.08
CA MET A 136 -6.83 4.79 1.23
C MET A 136 -8.16 5.49 0.97
N ASP A 137 -8.61 6.30 1.91
CA ASP A 137 -9.75 7.18 1.69
C ASP A 137 -9.48 8.05 0.46
N LYS A 138 -10.38 7.97 -0.53
CA LYS A 138 -10.30 8.68 -1.82
C LYS A 138 -10.31 10.22 -1.68
N THR A 139 -10.45 10.74 -0.46
CA THR A 139 -10.49 12.16 -0.12
C THR A 139 -9.13 12.87 -0.20
N LEU A 140 -8.00 12.17 -0.36
CA LEU A 140 -6.66 12.79 -0.37
C LEU A 140 -6.04 13.02 -1.76
N LEU A 141 -6.79 12.77 -2.84
CA LEU A 141 -6.33 13.09 -4.21
C LEU A 141 -7.11 14.25 -4.85
N SER A 142 -7.64 15.19 -4.05
CA SER A 142 -8.18 16.46 -4.57
C SER A 142 -7.16 17.61 -4.57
N TYR A 143 -5.97 17.44 -3.98
CA TYR A 143 -4.97 18.49 -3.91
C TYR A 143 -3.57 17.98 -4.29
N VAL A 144 -3.22 18.24 -5.54
CA VAL A 144 -1.94 18.74 -6.06
C VAL A 144 -1.81 18.21 -7.49
N PHE A 145 -2.37 18.96 -8.44
CA PHE A 145 -2.03 18.84 -9.85
C PHE A 145 -1.18 20.06 -10.21
N SER A 146 0.13 19.96 -9.96
CA SER A 146 1.10 20.84 -10.60
C SER A 146 1.56 20.14 -11.88
N GLN A 147 0.81 20.33 -12.97
CA GLN A 147 1.35 20.15 -14.31
C GLN A 147 1.21 21.49 -15.03
N ASN A 148 2.22 22.35 -14.90
CA ASN A 148 2.70 23.27 -15.94
C ASN A 148 3.64 24.30 -15.31
N LEU A 149 4.95 24.05 -15.41
CA LEU A 149 6.02 24.96 -14.98
C LEU A 149 6.22 26.16 -15.93
N SER A 150 5.32 26.39 -16.89
CA SER A 150 5.56 27.25 -18.05
C SER A 150 4.64 28.46 -18.15
N ARG A 151 3.86 28.77 -17.09
CA ARG A 151 3.06 30.00 -17.06
C ARG A 151 3.43 30.85 -15.84
N PRO A 152 3.64 32.18 -16.03
CA PRO A 152 3.89 33.12 -14.95
C PRO A 152 2.87 33.00 -13.80
N ILE A 153 3.38 33.07 -12.57
CA ILE A 153 2.66 32.82 -11.31
C ILE A 153 1.47 33.77 -11.12
N ASP A 154 1.58 35.01 -11.60
CA ASP A 154 0.57 36.07 -11.56
C ASP A 154 -0.72 35.70 -12.30
N VAL A 155 -0.62 34.92 -13.38
CA VAL A 155 -1.77 34.45 -14.17
C VAL A 155 -2.54 33.32 -13.45
N GLN A 156 -1.86 32.55 -12.58
CA GLN A 156 -2.49 31.47 -11.82
C GLN A 156 -3.22 32.00 -10.58
N GLU A 157 -2.62 32.98 -9.90
CA GLU A 157 -3.24 33.64 -8.74
C GLU A 157 -4.54 34.36 -9.13
N THR A 158 -4.57 35.01 -10.30
CA THR A 158 -5.79 35.69 -10.79
C THR A 158 -6.93 34.72 -11.15
N MET A 159 -6.61 33.53 -11.66
CA MET A 159 -7.64 32.51 -11.94
C MET A 159 -8.20 31.89 -10.66
N PHE A 160 -7.35 31.64 -9.66
CA PHE A 160 -7.79 31.12 -8.37
C PHE A 160 -8.65 32.15 -7.62
N LYS A 161 -8.25 33.42 -7.63
CA LYS A 161 -9.02 34.51 -7.01
C LYS A 161 -10.38 34.74 -7.67
N LYS A 162 -10.45 34.73 -9.02
CA LYS A 162 -11.71 34.86 -9.77
C LYS A 162 -12.68 33.71 -9.50
N GLU A 163 -12.19 32.47 -9.46
CA GLU A 163 -13.04 31.30 -9.20
C GLU A 163 -13.51 31.27 -7.73
N TRP A 164 -12.69 31.73 -6.80
CA TRP A 164 -13.06 31.88 -5.39
C TRP A 164 -14.11 32.98 -5.17
N GLU A 165 -13.95 34.14 -5.81
CA GLU A 165 -14.94 35.23 -5.78
C GLU A 165 -16.28 34.82 -6.42
N LYS A 166 -16.24 34.04 -7.51
CA LYS A 166 -17.45 33.51 -8.16
C LYS A 166 -18.24 32.55 -7.25
N ARG A 167 -17.55 31.78 -6.41
CA ARG A 167 -18.17 30.85 -5.44
C ARG A 167 -18.68 31.55 -4.19
N GLN A 168 -18.03 32.63 -3.76
CA GLN A 168 -18.53 33.50 -2.68
C GLN A 168 -19.78 34.28 -3.12
N GLY A 169 -19.86 34.71 -4.38
CA GLY A 169 -21.04 35.39 -4.94
C GLY A 169 -22.24 34.48 -5.17
N ALA A 170 -22.03 33.23 -5.59
CA ALA A 170 -23.11 32.27 -5.86
C ALA A 170 -23.83 31.79 -4.58
N GLY A 171 -23.23 31.93 -3.39
CA GLY A 171 -23.84 31.55 -2.12
C GLY A 171 -24.93 32.52 -1.64
N ASN A 172 -25.00 33.74 -2.17
CA ASN A 172 -25.99 34.73 -1.76
C ASN A 172 -27.28 34.71 -2.60
N GLU A 173 -27.31 34.04 -3.75
CA GLU A 173 -28.53 33.96 -4.58
C GLU A 173 -29.44 32.79 -4.20
N THR A 174 -28.95 31.74 -3.52
CA THR A 174 -29.80 30.59 -3.13
C THR A 174 -30.57 30.79 -1.83
N ILE A 175 -30.27 31.84 -1.04
CA ILE A 175 -31.05 32.18 0.17
C ILE A 175 -32.32 32.97 -0.20
N ALA A 176 -32.43 33.52 -1.41
CA ALA A 176 -33.59 34.30 -1.83
C ALA A 176 -34.83 33.46 -2.22
N GLU A 177 -34.71 32.14 -2.41
CA GLU A 177 -35.85 31.28 -2.81
C GLU A 177 -36.58 30.58 -1.65
N GLN A 178 -36.25 30.89 -0.39
CA GLN A 178 -37.01 30.40 0.78
C GLN A 178 -37.82 31.48 1.52
N GLN A 179 -38.04 32.65 0.91
CA GLN A 179 -38.93 33.70 1.45
C GLN A 179 -40.10 34.09 0.54
N SER A 180 -40.49 33.24 -0.40
CA SER A 180 -41.76 33.41 -1.12
C SER A 180 -42.45 32.09 -1.43
N CYS A 181 -43.01 31.44 -0.40
CA CYS A 181 -44.34 30.83 -0.46
C CYS A 181 -44.88 30.53 0.95
#